data_AF-F0M4P6-F1
#
_entry.id   AF-F0M4P6-F1
#
_cell.length_a   1.000
_cell.length_b   1.000
_cell.length_c   1.000
_cell.angle_alpha   90.00
_cell.angle_beta   90.00
_cell.angle_gamma   90.00
#
_symmetry.space_group_name_H-M   'P 1'
#
loop_
_entity.id
_entity.type
_entity.pdbx_description
1 polymer ?
#
loop_
_entity_poly.entity_id
_entity_poly.type
_entity_poly.pdbx_seq_one_letter_code
_entity_poly.pdbx_strand_id
1 'polypeptide(L)' 'MYGWIFRHLPGPLWLRIFTSLVLIAAALVLMVQFLFPWMSEYTQFTDSTIGSADRP' A
#
# COMPACT_ATOMS: atom_id res chain seq x y z
N MET A 1 25.87 12.95 19.60
CA MET A 1 25.20 13.58 18.45
C MET A 1 24.39 12.59 17.58
N TYR A 2 23.54 11.76 18.21
CA TYR A 2 22.39 11.08 17.56
C TYR A 2 21.10 11.25 18.37
N GLY A 3 21.17 11.95 19.50
CA GLY A 3 20.09 12.03 20.48
C GLY A 3 18.96 13.01 20.14
N TRP A 4 19.09 13.80 19.07
CA TRP A 4 18.07 14.79 18.71
C TRP A 4 16.85 14.13 18.03
N ILE A 5 17.09 13.11 17.19
CA ILE A 5 16.04 12.34 16.49
C ILE A 5 15.26 11.40 17.43
N PHE A 6 15.82 11.01 18.58
CA PHE A 6 15.10 10.23 19.60
C PHE A 6 14.20 11.07 20.51
N ARG A 7 14.24 12.39 20.39
CA ARG A 7 13.62 13.32 21.34
C ARG A 7 12.36 14.01 20.80
N HIS A 8 12.04 13.86 19.51
CA HIS A 8 10.87 14.47 18.86
C HIS A 8 9.68 13.54 18.64
N LEU A 9 9.83 12.26 18.94
CA LEU A 9 8.75 11.29 18.79
C LEU A 9 8.28 10.87 20.19
N PRO A 10 7.05 11.23 20.60
CA PRO A 10 6.53 10.88 21.92
C PRO A 10 6.31 9.36 21.97
N GLY A 11 7.07 8.69 22.83
CA GLY A 11 6.90 7.27 23.12
C GLY A 11 8.18 6.43 22.99
N PRO A 12 8.20 5.24 23.61
CA PRO A 12 9.33 4.31 23.56
C PRO A 12 9.66 3.90 22.12
N LEU A 13 10.91 3.50 21.88
CA LEU A 13 11.42 3.10 20.55
C LEU A 13 10.49 2.09 19.84
N TRP A 14 9.86 1.20 20.61
CA TRP A 14 8.89 0.21 20.10
C TRP A 14 7.62 0.85 19.52
N LEU A 15 7.11 1.92 20.13
CA LEU A 15 5.94 2.64 19.63
C LEU A 15 6.23 3.28 18.26
N ARG A 16 7.44 3.81 18.08
CA ARG A 16 7.86 4.43 16.81
C ARG A 16 7.95 3.41 15.69
N ILE A 17 8.51 2.23 15.99
CA ILE A 17 8.55 1.10 15.05
C ILE A 17 7.13 0.68 14.69
N PHE A 18 6.26 0.51 15.69
CA PHE A 18 4.88 0.09 15.49
C PHE A 18 4.11 1.10 14.62
N THR A 19 4.16 2.39 14.95
CA THR A 19 3.49 3.43 14.15
C THR A 19 4.02 3.50 12.72
N SER A 20 5.34 3.37 12.52
CA SER A 20 5.93 3.29 11.18
C SER A 20 5.41 2.09 10.40
N LEU A 21 5.32 0.92 11.04
CA LEU A 21 4.84 -0.30 10.43
C LEU A 21 3.35 -0.21 10.08
N VAL A 22 2.55 0.41 10.95
CA VAL A 22 1.12 0.69 10.70
C VAL A 22 0.95 1.66 9.52
N LEU A 23 1.76 2.71 9.40
CA LEU A 23 1.70 3.62 8.26
C LEU A 23 2.00 2.92 6.93
N ILE A 24 3.02 2.04 6.92
CA ILE A 24 3.35 1.24 5.74
C ILE A 24 2.20 0.28 5.41
N ALA A 25 1.66 -0.43 6.40
CA ALA A 25 0.52 -1.32 6.21
C ALA A 25 -0.71 -0.57 5.69
N ALA A 26 -1.00 0.61 6.23
CA ALA A 26 -2.09 1.47 5.78
C ALA A 26 -1.89 1.91 4.32
N ALA A 27 -0.67 2.30 3.93
CA ALA A 27 -0.35 2.66 2.55
C ALA A 27 -0.53 1.47 1.59
N LEU A 28 -0.10 0.26 1.98
CA LEU A 28 -0.30 -0.95 1.19
C LEU A 28 -1.79 -1.27 1.01
N VAL A 29 -2.57 -1.21 2.10
CA VAL A 29 -4.03 -1.40 2.04
C VAL A 29 -4.68 -0.36 1.14
N LEU A 30 -4.28 0.90 1.24
CA LEU A 30 -4.82 1.97 0.41
C LEU A 30 -4.45 1.78 -1.06
N MET A 31 -3.24 1.35 -1.38
CA MET A 31 -2.89 0.98 -2.76
C MET A 31 -3.76 -0.16 -3.27
N VAL A 32 -3.85 -1.29 -2.55
CA VAL A 32 -4.60 -2.46 -3.00
C VAL A 32 -6.10 -2.17 -3.14
N GLN A 33 -6.68 -1.44 -2.18
CA GLN A 33 -8.12 -1.19 -2.18
C GLN A 33 -8.55 -0.02 -3.08
N PHE A 34 -7.67 0.95 -3.34
CA PHE A 34 -8.03 2.17 -4.08
C PHE A 34 -7.23 2.33 -5.38
N LEU A 35 -5.90 2.23 -5.30
CA LEU A 35 -5.04 2.45 -6.46
C LEU A 35 -5.18 1.34 -7.50
N PHE A 36 -5.26 0.07 -7.07
CA PHE A 36 -5.41 -1.05 -8.01
C PHE A 36 -6.73 -0.98 -8.79
N PRO A 37 -7.90 -0.77 -8.15
CA PRO A 37 -9.15 -0.54 -8.89
C PRO A 37 -9.07 0.66 -9.83
N TRP A 38 -8.52 1.79 -9.37
CA TRP A 38 -8.36 2.97 -10.23
C TRP A 38 -7.45 2.71 -11.43
N MET A 39 -6.33 2.00 -11.24
CA MET A 39 -5.42 1.62 -12.33
C MET A 39 -6.02 0.59 -13.28
N SER A 40 -6.92 -0.29 -12.80
CA SER A 40 -7.56 -1.31 -13.62
C SER A 40 -8.41 -0.71 -14.74
N GLU A 41 -8.94 0.52 -14.57
CA GLU A 41 -9.66 1.23 -15.62
C GLU A 41 -8.75 1.62 -16.81
N TYR A 42 -7.47 1.84 -16.55
CA TYR A 42 -6.50 2.28 -17.55
C TYR A 42 -5.60 1.16 -18.07
N THR A 43 -5.66 -0.03 -17.46
CA THR A 43 -4.72 -1.10 -17.73
C THR A 43 -5.41 -2.46 -17.86
N GLN A 44 -5.13 -3.17 -18.95
CA GLN A 44 -5.74 -4.46 -19.28
C GLN A 44 -5.14 -5.65 -18.49
N PHE A 45 -4.40 -5.38 -17.40
CA PHE A 45 -3.67 -6.42 -16.66
C PHE A 45 -4.57 -7.43 -15.94
N THR A 46 -5.86 -7.13 -15.81
CA THR A 46 -6.85 -7.96 -15.10
C THR A 46 -7.89 -8.60 -16.02
N ASP A 47 -7.82 -8.37 -17.34
CA ASP A 47 -8.72 -9.00 -18.30
C ASP A 47 -8.41 -10.50 -18.46
N SER A 48 -9.45 -11.33 -18.40
CA SER A 48 -9.32 -12.78 -18.60
C SER A 48 -9.21 -13.13 -20.08
N THR A 49 -8.10 -13.73 -20.51
CA THR A 49 -7.86 -14.14 -21.90
C THR A 49 -8.71 -15.34 -22.36
N ILE A 50 -9.36 -16.05 -21.44
CA ILE A 50 -10.18 -17.23 -21.75
C ILE A 50 -11.65 -16.79 -21.80
N GLY A 51 -12.22 -16.68 -23.00
CA GLY A 51 -13.62 -16.29 -23.26
C GLY A 51 -13.82 -15.22 -24.34
N SER A 52 -12.75 -14.55 -24.79
CA SER A 52 -12.81 -13.55 -25.87
C SER A 52 -12.80 -14.14 -27.28
N ALA A 53 -12.50 -15.43 -27.42
CA ALA A 53 -12.39 -16.14 -28.70
C ALA A 53 -13.68 -16.88 -29.13
N ASP A 54 -14.75 -16.81 -28.35
CA ASP A 54 -16.01 -17.54 -28.61
C ASP A 54 -17.17 -16.57 -28.91
N ARG A 55 -16.96 -15.71 -29.92
CA ARG A 55 -18.06 -15.15 -30.71
C ARG A 55 -17.98 -15.82 -32.09
N PRO A 56 -19.05 -16.47 -32.57
CA PRO A 56 -19.11 -16.92 -33.96
C PRO A 56 -19.04 -15.73 -34.93
#